data_AF-A0A813GX00-F1
#
_entry.id   AF-A0A813GX00-F1
#
_cell.length_a   1.000
_cell.length_b   1.000
_cell.length_c   1.000
_cell.angle_alpha   90.00
_cell.angle_beta   90.00
_cell.angle_gamma   90.00
#
_symmetry.space_group_name_H-M   'P 1'
#
loop_
_entity.id
_entity.type
_entity.pdbx_description
1 polymer ?
#
loop_
_entity_poly.entity_id
_entity_poly.type
_entity_poly.pdbx_seq_one_letter_code
_entity_poly.pdbx_strand_id
1 'polypeptide(L)'
;MLSKFNFEIGDGLYGFGKGAADGLLGVDGQEYRPLAIEALLRVRLEICVLESFVYEAIIPFVQRKGLGWVLPFHETIDTVIAGTVFAIAVNFILFGTTKILAVLGIYHDFLLGAPLRLIGYSILPEKRKKETPLIQINWPGTPAPEDEKEEVETPGDPPAMPLLAFGGVCKGYGVFAGFVKDILEGLDTFVARYLALVSITYIVFKWAHFRVFPDFPPF
;
A
#
# COMPACT_ATOMS: atom_id res chain seq x y z
N MET A 1 6.35 -31.71 -5.39
CA MET A 1 5.23 -30.94 -5.98
C MET A 1 5.46 -29.43 -5.82
N LEU A 2 6.68 -28.93 -6.06
CA LEU A 2 7.09 -27.50 -5.90
C LEU A 2 7.83 -26.96 -7.15
N SER A 3 7.91 -27.74 -8.23
CA SER A 3 8.78 -27.48 -9.40
C SER A 3 8.06 -26.77 -10.56
N LYS A 4 6.86 -26.23 -10.35
CA LYS A 4 6.00 -25.71 -11.45
C LYS A 4 5.60 -24.24 -11.32
N PHE A 5 6.14 -23.49 -10.39
CA PHE A 5 5.74 -22.09 -10.17
C PHE A 5 6.91 -21.13 -10.40
N ASN A 6 6.78 -20.32 -11.44
CA ASN A 6 7.55 -19.08 -11.59
C ASN A 6 6.93 -18.07 -10.63
N PHE A 7 7.60 -17.78 -9.52
CA PHE A 7 7.24 -16.66 -8.66
C PHE A 7 7.74 -15.37 -9.30
N GLU A 8 7.04 -14.89 -10.33
CA GLU A 8 7.56 -13.83 -11.21
C GLU A 8 7.85 -12.53 -10.46
N ILE A 9 7.00 -12.18 -9.49
CA ILE A 9 7.11 -10.93 -8.73
C ILE A 9 8.24 -11.03 -7.70
N GLY A 10 8.26 -12.11 -6.91
CA GLY A 10 9.28 -12.33 -5.88
C GLY A 10 10.69 -12.50 -6.49
N ASP A 11 10.79 -13.27 -7.58
CA ASP A 11 12.07 -13.54 -8.26
C ASP A 11 12.57 -12.31 -9.02
N GLY A 12 11.66 -11.55 -9.64
CA GLY A 12 11.99 -10.28 -10.30
C GLY A 12 12.52 -9.24 -9.33
N LEU A 13 11.85 -9.04 -8.18
CA LEU A 13 12.29 -8.09 -7.16
C LEU A 13 13.63 -8.50 -6.55
N TYR A 14 13.83 -9.79 -6.29
CA TYR A 14 15.11 -10.31 -5.79
C TYR A 14 16.24 -10.08 -6.79
N GLY A 15 16.01 -10.38 -8.08
CA GLY A 15 17.00 -10.16 -9.13
C GLY A 15 17.38 -8.68 -9.27
N PHE A 16 16.38 -7.79 -9.27
CA PHE A 16 16.58 -6.35 -9.29
C PHE A 16 17.36 -5.86 -8.07
N GLY A 17 16.93 -6.25 -6.86
CA GLY A 17 17.56 -5.85 -5.61
C GLY A 17 19.00 -6.34 -5.50
N LYS A 18 19.27 -7.58 -5.95
CA LYS A 18 20.64 -8.11 -6.01
C LYS A 18 21.50 -7.33 -6.99
N GLY A 19 20.97 -7.01 -8.17
CA GLY A 19 21.69 -6.19 -9.15
C GLY A 19 22.00 -4.79 -8.63
N ALA A 20 21.04 -4.16 -7.94
CA ALA A 20 21.24 -2.87 -7.29
C ALA A 20 22.28 -2.94 -6.17
N ALA A 21 22.23 -3.97 -5.32
CA ALA A 21 23.20 -4.18 -4.24
C ALA A 21 24.61 -4.46 -4.79
N ASP A 22 24.74 -5.34 -5.79
CA ASP A 22 26.03 -5.64 -6.43
C ASP A 22 26.62 -4.39 -7.12
N GLY A 23 25.77 -3.54 -7.73
CA GLY A 23 26.18 -2.25 -8.30
C GLY A 23 26.61 -1.21 -7.27
N LEU A 24 25.93 -1.15 -6.11
CA LEU A 24 26.23 -0.19 -5.05
C LEU A 24 27.47 -0.58 -4.25
N LEU A 25 27.65 -1.87 -3.96
CA LEU A 25 28.76 -2.37 -3.14
C LEU A 25 30.07 -2.47 -3.91
N GLY A 26 30.03 -2.66 -5.23
CA GLY A 26 31.22 -2.72 -6.06
C GLY A 26 32.25 -3.76 -5.61
N VAL A 27 33.53 -3.47 -5.83
CA VAL A 27 34.65 -4.39 -5.51
C VAL A 27 35.03 -4.32 -4.02
N ASP A 28 34.88 -3.15 -3.40
CA ASP A 28 35.32 -2.88 -2.02
C ASP A 28 34.28 -3.31 -0.97
N GLY A 29 33.01 -3.44 -1.34
CA GLY A 29 31.89 -3.75 -0.45
C GLY A 29 31.52 -5.24 -0.35
N GLN A 30 32.38 -6.16 -0.82
CA GLN A 30 32.07 -7.60 -0.86
C GLN A 30 31.77 -8.20 0.52
N GLU A 31 32.30 -7.63 1.59
CA GLU A 31 32.06 -8.07 2.96
C GLU A 31 30.61 -7.84 3.43
N TYR A 32 29.94 -6.79 2.94
CA TYR A 32 28.55 -6.46 3.30
C TYR A 32 27.51 -7.15 2.40
N ARG A 33 27.96 -7.77 1.31
CA ARG A 33 27.13 -8.49 0.36
C ARG A 33 26.24 -9.58 0.98
N PRO A 34 26.72 -10.46 1.89
CA PRO A 34 25.86 -11.45 2.53
C PRO A 34 24.71 -10.80 3.31
N LEU A 35 24.95 -9.66 3.97
CA LEU A 35 23.91 -8.95 4.73
C LEU A 35 22.81 -8.40 3.81
N ALA A 36 23.21 -7.81 2.68
CA ALA A 36 22.26 -7.31 1.68
C ALA A 36 21.43 -8.46 1.06
N ILE A 37 22.07 -9.57 0.75
CA ILE A 37 21.39 -10.76 0.20
C ILE A 37 20.42 -11.35 1.22
N GLU A 38 20.79 -11.45 2.50
CA GLU A 38 19.92 -11.98 3.55
C GLU A 38 18.65 -11.14 3.71
N ALA A 39 18.79 -9.81 3.72
CA ALA A 39 17.64 -8.91 3.75
C ALA A 39 16.73 -9.09 2.53
N LEU A 40 17.31 -9.19 1.32
CA LEU A 40 16.55 -9.42 0.08
C LEU A 40 15.86 -10.78 0.04
N LEU A 41 16.48 -11.83 0.60
CA LEU A 41 15.87 -13.15 0.71
C LEU A 41 14.64 -13.12 1.61
N ARG A 42 14.69 -12.39 2.73
CA ARG A 42 13.51 -12.21 3.59
C ARG A 42 12.36 -11.55 2.85
N VAL A 43 12.63 -10.48 2.11
CA VAL A 43 11.62 -9.81 1.28
C VAL A 43 11.02 -10.77 0.24
N ARG A 44 11.87 -11.53 -0.45
CA ARG A 44 11.44 -12.51 -1.46
C ARG A 44 10.49 -13.54 -0.85
N LEU A 45 10.84 -14.13 0.30
CA LEU A 45 10.03 -15.15 0.94
C LEU A 45 8.63 -14.65 1.29
N GLU A 46 8.51 -13.45 1.87
CA GLU A 46 7.22 -12.89 2.26
C GLU A 46 6.32 -12.57 1.06
N ILE A 47 6.91 -12.15 -0.07
CA ILE A 47 6.19 -11.93 -1.33
C ILE A 47 5.77 -13.26 -1.95
N CYS A 48 6.66 -14.25 -1.99
CA CYS A 48 6.34 -15.58 -2.53
C CYS A 48 5.24 -16.27 -1.70
N VAL A 49 5.24 -16.12 -0.37
CA VAL A 49 4.18 -16.63 0.51
C VAL A 49 2.84 -15.96 0.19
N LEU A 50 2.82 -14.63 -0.02
CA LEU A 50 1.59 -13.94 -0.41
C LEU A 50 1.11 -14.38 -1.80
N GLU A 51 2.02 -14.52 -2.76
CA GLU A 51 1.73 -14.95 -4.13
C GLU A 51 1.14 -16.38 -4.15
N SER A 52 1.80 -17.33 -3.46
CA SER A 52 1.29 -18.69 -3.28
C SER A 52 -0.07 -18.69 -2.57
N PHE A 53 -0.24 -17.88 -1.53
CA PHE A 53 -1.54 -17.80 -0.84
C PHE A 53 -2.66 -17.35 -1.79
N VAL A 54 -2.44 -16.32 -2.61
CA VAL A 54 -3.45 -15.84 -3.55
C VAL A 54 -3.71 -16.86 -4.66
N TYR A 55 -2.67 -17.34 -5.34
CA TYR A 55 -2.82 -18.17 -6.53
C TYR A 55 -3.15 -19.64 -6.24
N GLU A 56 -2.67 -20.20 -5.12
CA GLU A 56 -2.86 -21.61 -4.79
C GLU A 56 -3.93 -21.85 -3.75
N ALA A 57 -4.17 -20.89 -2.83
CA ALA A 57 -5.23 -21.03 -1.84
C ALA A 57 -6.48 -20.26 -2.29
N ILE A 58 -6.42 -18.93 -2.41
CA ILE A 58 -7.63 -18.11 -2.59
C ILE A 58 -8.33 -18.40 -3.91
N ILE A 59 -7.64 -18.24 -5.04
CA ILE A 59 -8.25 -18.33 -6.37
C ILE A 59 -8.92 -19.69 -6.60
N PRO A 60 -8.25 -20.85 -6.45
CA PRO A 60 -8.88 -22.14 -6.70
C PRO A 60 -9.96 -22.45 -5.67
N PHE A 61 -9.85 -21.93 -4.45
CA PHE A 61 -10.89 -22.10 -3.44
C PHE A 61 -12.16 -21.34 -3.82
N VAL A 62 -12.04 -20.09 -4.27
CA VAL A 62 -13.17 -19.30 -4.81
C VAL A 62 -13.76 -19.96 -6.06
N GLN A 63 -12.93 -20.50 -6.95
CA GLN A 63 -13.41 -21.21 -8.15
C GLN A 63 -14.21 -22.48 -7.81
N ARG A 64 -13.81 -23.23 -6.76
CA ARG A 64 -14.46 -24.50 -6.39
C ARG A 64 -15.68 -24.33 -5.49
N LYS A 65 -15.65 -23.36 -4.56
CA LYS A 65 -16.64 -23.19 -3.49
C LYS A 65 -17.46 -21.89 -3.62
N GLY A 66 -17.18 -21.06 -4.63
CA GLY A 66 -17.82 -19.77 -4.84
C GLY A 66 -17.39 -18.73 -3.79
N LEU A 67 -18.19 -17.67 -3.61
CA LEU A 67 -18.00 -16.64 -2.57
C LEU A 67 -18.83 -16.91 -1.30
N GLY A 68 -19.62 -17.99 -1.28
CA GLY A 68 -20.52 -18.33 -0.16
C GLY A 68 -19.80 -18.67 1.15
N TRP A 69 -18.49 -18.95 1.09
CA TRP A 69 -17.68 -19.13 2.28
C TRP A 69 -17.17 -17.78 2.85
N VAL A 70 -17.26 -16.67 2.14
CA VAL A 70 -16.94 -15.33 2.67
C VAL A 70 -18.19 -14.68 3.25
N LEU A 71 -19.30 -14.73 2.51
CA LEU A 71 -20.55 -14.04 2.84
C LEU A 71 -21.55 -14.99 3.53
N PRO A 72 -22.20 -14.56 4.63
CA PRO A 72 -23.07 -15.39 5.48
C PRO A 72 -24.49 -15.53 4.90
N PHE A 73 -24.64 -15.79 3.60
CA PHE A 73 -25.97 -15.92 2.99
C PHE A 73 -26.55 -17.33 3.10
N HIS A 74 -25.69 -18.36 3.01
CA HIS A 74 -26.08 -19.76 3.13
C HIS A 74 -24.95 -20.51 3.86
N GLU A 75 -25.18 -20.86 5.12
CA GLU A 75 -24.14 -21.47 5.95
C GLU A 75 -24.34 -22.97 6.13
N THR A 76 -23.34 -23.73 5.69
CA THR A 76 -23.15 -25.15 6.02
C THR A 76 -21.91 -25.30 6.89
N ILE A 77 -21.76 -26.44 7.58
CA ILE A 77 -20.58 -26.76 8.40
C ILE A 77 -19.28 -26.55 7.60
N ASP A 78 -19.25 -26.97 6.34
CA ASP A 78 -18.11 -26.81 5.43
C ASP A 78 -17.75 -25.33 5.22
N THR A 79 -18.75 -24.46 5.02
CA THR A 79 -18.52 -23.01 4.79
C THR A 79 -18.05 -22.28 6.05
N VAL A 80 -18.50 -22.72 7.23
CA VAL A 80 -18.08 -22.17 8.52
C VAL A 80 -16.63 -22.53 8.80
N ILE A 81 -16.26 -23.81 8.63
CA ILE A 81 -14.89 -24.29 8.80
C ILE A 81 -13.95 -23.58 7.81
N ALA A 82 -14.34 -23.53 6.53
CA ALA A 82 -13.57 -22.86 5.49
C ALA A 82 -13.31 -21.37 5.82
N GLY A 83 -14.35 -20.64 6.19
CA GLY A 83 -14.22 -19.22 6.54
C GLY A 83 -13.39 -19.00 7.79
N THR A 84 -13.48 -19.88 8.78
CA THR A 84 -12.70 -19.79 10.02
C THR A 84 -11.21 -20.02 9.76
N VAL A 85 -10.87 -21.09 9.04
CA VAL A 85 -9.48 -21.40 8.67
C VAL A 85 -8.90 -20.28 7.81
N PHE A 86 -9.68 -19.76 6.85
CA PHE A 86 -9.25 -18.64 6.03
C PHE A 86 -9.00 -17.38 6.87
N ALA A 87 -9.93 -17.00 7.75
CA ALA A 87 -9.78 -15.81 8.58
C ALA A 87 -8.52 -15.88 9.46
N ILE A 88 -8.20 -17.07 9.99
CA ILE A 88 -6.98 -17.30 10.75
C ILE A 88 -5.74 -17.22 9.85
N ALA A 89 -5.75 -17.87 8.68
CA ALA A 89 -4.64 -17.87 7.74
C ALA A 89 -4.31 -16.45 7.24
N VAL A 90 -5.33 -15.67 6.90
CA VAL A 90 -5.19 -14.28 6.45
C VAL A 90 -4.50 -13.41 7.49
N ASN A 91 -4.79 -13.61 8.77
CA ASN A 91 -4.06 -12.90 9.83
C ASN A 91 -2.55 -13.15 9.72
N PHE A 92 -2.12 -14.41 9.84
CA PHE A 92 -0.70 -14.74 9.88
C PHE A 92 0.07 -14.31 8.63
N ILE A 93 -0.54 -14.49 7.46
CA ILE A 93 0.10 -14.16 6.18
C ILE A 93 0.20 -12.63 6.02
N LEU A 94 -0.89 -11.89 6.28
CA LEU A 94 -0.87 -10.44 6.13
C LEU A 94 -0.02 -9.76 7.20
N PHE A 95 0.03 -10.26 8.44
CA PHE A 95 0.89 -9.68 9.49
C PHE A 95 2.37 -9.62 9.07
N GLY A 96 2.88 -10.65 8.39
CA GLY A 96 4.24 -10.68 7.87
C GLY A 96 4.42 -9.81 6.63
N THR A 97 3.62 -10.07 5.58
CA THR A 97 3.85 -9.43 4.28
C THR A 97 3.62 -7.93 4.31
N THR A 98 2.59 -7.45 5.01
CA THR A 98 2.20 -6.03 4.97
C THR A 98 3.22 -5.13 5.66
N LYS A 99 3.90 -5.65 6.69
CA LYS A 99 5.00 -4.95 7.34
C LYS A 99 6.17 -4.70 6.40
N ILE A 100 6.56 -5.73 5.65
CA ILE A 100 7.66 -5.64 4.70
C ILE A 100 7.28 -4.71 3.54
N LEU A 101 6.06 -4.82 3.01
CA LEU A 101 5.60 -3.94 1.95
C LEU A 101 5.54 -2.48 2.39
N ALA A 102 5.06 -2.18 3.60
CA ALA A 102 5.08 -0.82 4.15
C ALA A 102 6.50 -0.26 4.26
N VAL A 103 7.44 -1.05 4.79
CA VAL A 103 8.86 -0.64 4.86
C VAL A 103 9.45 -0.38 3.48
N LEU A 104 9.19 -1.25 2.50
CA LEU A 104 9.62 -1.04 1.11
C LEU A 104 8.98 0.20 0.48
N GLY A 105 7.70 0.45 0.74
CA GLY A 105 7.00 1.65 0.31
C GLY A 105 7.62 2.92 0.88
N ILE A 106 8.01 2.90 2.16
CA ILE A 106 8.72 4.01 2.80
C ILE A 106 10.08 4.24 2.14
N TYR A 107 10.87 3.20 1.91
CA TYR A 107 12.16 3.33 1.22
C TYR A 107 11.99 3.87 -0.19
N HIS A 108 10.98 3.40 -0.92
CA HIS A 108 10.68 3.85 -2.27
C HIS A 108 10.27 5.33 -2.31
N ASP A 109 9.35 5.75 -1.44
CA ASP A 109 8.93 7.16 -1.35
C ASP A 109 10.09 8.03 -0.88
N PHE A 110 10.90 7.59 0.09
CA PHE A 110 12.01 8.40 0.59
C PHE A 110 13.12 8.58 -0.45
N LEU A 111 13.50 7.52 -1.17
CA LEU A 111 14.60 7.55 -2.14
C LEU A 111 14.21 8.17 -3.49
N LEU A 112 12.98 7.95 -3.94
CA LEU A 112 12.52 8.37 -5.26
C LEU A 112 11.34 9.33 -5.17
N GLY A 113 10.29 8.96 -4.43
CA GLY A 113 9.03 9.72 -4.37
C GLY A 113 9.19 11.16 -3.93
N ALA A 114 9.74 11.39 -2.73
CA ALA A 114 9.90 12.70 -2.11
C ALA A 114 10.88 13.61 -2.88
N PRO A 115 12.07 13.14 -3.33
CA PRO A 115 12.93 13.94 -4.20
C PRO A 115 12.26 14.34 -5.51
N LEU A 116 11.60 13.40 -6.20
CA LEU A 116 10.90 13.71 -7.46
C LEU A 116 9.73 14.67 -7.24
N ARG A 117 9.03 14.55 -6.12
CA ARG A 117 7.96 15.47 -5.72
C ARG A 117 8.50 16.88 -5.49
N LEU A 118 9.64 17.00 -4.81
CA LEU A 118 10.29 18.29 -4.54
C LEU A 118 10.77 18.96 -5.83
N ILE A 119 11.41 18.20 -6.73
CA ILE A 119 11.79 18.67 -8.07
C ILE A 119 10.54 19.11 -8.84
N GLY A 120 9.49 18.29 -8.83
CA GLY A 120 8.23 18.60 -9.49
C GLY A 120 7.60 19.91 -8.99
N TYR A 121 7.57 20.15 -7.67
CA TYR A 121 7.06 21.39 -7.10
C TYR A 121 7.95 22.61 -7.37
N SER A 122 9.27 22.44 -7.47
CA SER A 122 10.17 23.55 -7.84
C SER A 122 9.98 24.01 -9.28
N ILE A 123 9.58 23.10 -10.19
CA ILE A 123 9.36 23.41 -11.61
C ILE A 123 7.91 23.88 -11.85
N LEU A 124 6.95 23.26 -11.16
CA LEU A 124 5.52 23.55 -11.24
C LEU A 124 4.98 24.01 -9.87
N PRO A 125 5.30 25.24 -9.44
CA PRO A 125 4.75 25.78 -8.20
C PRO A 125 3.24 25.90 -8.34
N GLU A 126 2.53 25.18 -7.48
CA GLU A 126 1.07 25.28 -7.42
C GLU A 126 0.72 26.59 -6.73
N LYS A 127 -0.09 27.44 -7.37
CA LYS A 127 -0.62 28.65 -6.73
C LYS A 127 -1.46 28.22 -5.54
N ARG A 128 -0.87 28.25 -4.35
CA ARG A 128 -1.60 28.01 -3.10
C ARG A 128 -2.61 29.14 -2.97
N LYS A 129 -3.91 28.87 -3.14
CA LYS A 129 -4.94 29.83 -2.72
C LYS A 129 -4.72 30.05 -1.23
N LYS A 130 -4.34 31.27 -0.85
CA LYS A 130 -4.28 31.69 0.56
C LYS A 130 -5.72 31.64 1.04
N GLU A 131 -6.09 30.59 1.75
CA GLU A 131 -7.41 30.50 2.36
C GLU A 131 -7.47 31.60 3.43
N THR A 132 -8.20 32.67 3.15
CA THR A 132 -8.55 33.65 4.18
C THR A 132 -9.31 32.91 5.27
N PRO A 133 -8.90 33.01 6.55
CA PRO A 133 -9.60 32.33 7.62
C PRO A 133 -11.06 32.79 7.66
N LEU A 134 -11.98 31.83 7.72
CA LEU A 134 -13.44 32.04 7.80
C LEU A 134 -13.88 32.90 8.98
N ILE A 135 -13.00 33.12 9.96
CA ILE A 135 -13.25 33.94 11.14
C ILE A 135 -12.20 35.05 11.16
N GLN A 136 -12.58 36.23 10.67
CA GLN A 136 -11.82 37.46 10.88
C GLN A 136 -12.18 38.00 12.26
N ILE A 137 -11.32 37.76 13.24
CA ILE A 137 -11.44 38.38 14.57
C ILE A 137 -11.09 39.86 14.39
N ASN A 138 -12.11 40.71 14.30
CA ASN A 138 -11.93 42.14 14.08
C ASN A 138 -11.59 42.82 15.42
N TRP A 139 -10.30 42.99 15.70
CA TRP A 139 -9.82 43.69 16.88
C TRP A 139 -10.08 45.20 16.72
N PRO A 140 -10.67 45.89 17.71
CA PRO A 140 -10.98 47.32 17.60
C PRO A 140 -9.70 48.15 17.49
N GLY A 141 -9.54 48.85 16.36
CA GLY A 141 -8.39 49.72 16.07
C GLY A 141 -7.50 49.25 14.92
N THR A 142 -7.71 48.04 14.38
CA THR A 142 -7.07 47.60 13.14
C THR A 142 -7.85 48.18 11.95
N PRO A 143 -7.20 48.88 10.99
CA PRO A 143 -7.86 49.27 9.76
C PRO A 143 -8.42 48.01 9.08
N ALA A 144 -9.61 48.12 8.48
CA ALA A 144 -10.17 47.05 7.67
C ALA A 144 -9.09 46.59 6.68
N PRO A 145 -8.90 45.28 6.47
CA PRO A 145 -7.95 44.83 5.47
C PRO A 145 -8.32 45.54 4.18
N GLU A 146 -7.44 46.43 3.71
CA GLU A 146 -7.54 46.92 2.34
C GLU A 146 -7.63 45.66 1.49
N ASP A 147 -8.58 45.61 0.54
CA ASP A 147 -8.58 44.57 -0.47
C ASP A 147 -7.20 44.63 -1.12
N GLU A 148 -6.28 43.78 -0.62
CA GLU A 148 -4.91 43.67 -1.08
C GLU A 148 -5.09 43.33 -2.55
N LYS A 149 -4.91 44.35 -3.41
CA LYS A 149 -4.87 44.17 -4.84
C LYS A 149 -3.92 43.02 -5.04
N GLU A 150 -4.46 41.91 -5.54
CA GLU A 150 -3.67 40.74 -5.87
C GLU A 150 -2.46 41.25 -6.65
N GLU A 151 -1.29 41.32 -6.01
CA GLU A 151 -0.04 41.37 -6.72
C GLU A 151 0.03 40.01 -7.38
N VAL A 152 -0.57 39.95 -8.57
CA VAL A 152 -0.34 38.90 -9.52
C VAL A 152 1.16 39.03 -9.82
N GLU A 153 1.98 38.31 -9.05
CA GLU A 153 3.30 37.91 -9.50
C GLU A 153 3.06 37.34 -10.90
N THR A 154 3.41 38.15 -11.89
CA THR A 154 3.35 37.77 -13.29
C THR A 154 4.15 36.49 -13.39
N PRO A 155 3.57 35.39 -13.89
CA PRO A 155 4.32 34.17 -14.04
C PRO A 155 5.55 34.53 -14.88
N GLY A 156 6.75 34.26 -14.34
CA GLY A 156 7.94 34.23 -15.17
C GLY A 156 7.65 33.34 -16.38
N ASP A 157 8.24 33.70 -17.53
CA ASP A 157 7.96 33.08 -18.83
C ASP A 157 7.66 31.58 -18.70
N PRO A 158 6.57 31.08 -19.32
CA PRO A 158 6.17 29.69 -19.18
C PRO A 158 7.36 28.79 -19.47
N PRO A 159 7.72 27.87 -18.56
CA PRO A 159 8.88 27.02 -18.78
C PRO A 159 8.69 26.29 -20.10
N ALA A 160 9.76 26.13 -20.86
CA ALA A 160 9.70 25.49 -22.18
C ALA A 160 8.94 24.16 -22.07
N MET A 161 8.11 23.84 -23.07
CA MET A 161 7.26 22.63 -23.09
C MET A 161 7.95 21.33 -22.60
N PRO A 162 9.24 21.07 -22.90
CA PRO A 162 9.95 19.91 -22.35
C PRO A 162 10.10 19.93 -20.82
N LEU A 163 10.34 21.09 -20.23
CA LEU A 163 10.52 21.26 -18.79
C LEU A 163 9.20 21.17 -18.04
N LEU A 164 8.10 21.67 -18.62
CA LEU A 164 6.75 21.46 -18.11
C LEU A 164 6.37 19.98 -18.08
N ALA A 165 6.63 19.26 -19.18
CA ALA A 165 6.36 17.83 -19.27
C ALA A 165 7.19 17.05 -18.23
N PHE A 166 8.48 17.34 -18.13
CA PHE A 166 9.37 16.71 -17.14
C PHE A 166 8.93 17.00 -15.70
N GLY A 167 8.68 18.26 -15.36
CA GLY A 167 8.19 18.67 -14.04
C GLY A 167 6.84 18.01 -13.69
N GLY A 168 5.95 17.87 -14.68
CA GLY A 168 4.68 17.18 -14.55
C GLY A 168 4.84 15.69 -14.26
N VAL A 169 5.75 15.01 -14.96
CA VAL A 169 6.06 13.59 -14.72
C VAL A 169 6.69 13.39 -13.34
N CYS A 170 7.68 14.21 -12.96
CA CYS A 170 8.31 14.14 -11.64
C CYS A 170 7.29 14.38 -10.51
N LYS A 171 6.44 15.41 -10.65
CA LYS A 171 5.37 15.69 -9.69
C LYS A 171 4.36 14.54 -9.62
N GLY A 172 3.88 14.07 -10.77
CA GLY A 172 2.90 13.00 -10.86
C GLY A 172 3.39 11.70 -10.22
N TYR A 173 4.62 11.27 -10.55
CA TYR A 173 5.23 10.10 -9.94
C TYR A 173 5.46 10.28 -8.44
N GLY A 174 5.98 11.44 -8.03
CA GLY A 174 6.23 11.73 -6.61
C GLY A 174 4.95 11.70 -5.78
N VAL A 175 3.84 12.24 -6.29
CA VAL A 175 2.52 12.16 -5.62
C VAL A 175 2.01 10.72 -5.58
N PHE A 176 2.11 9.99 -6.68
CA PHE A 176 1.71 8.59 -6.75
C PHE A 176 2.49 7.71 -5.75
N ALA A 177 3.81 7.86 -5.68
CA ALA A 177 4.65 7.12 -4.74
C ALA A 177 4.24 7.39 -3.28
N GLY A 178 3.94 8.65 -2.94
CA GLY A 178 3.44 9.03 -1.62
C GLY A 178 2.09 8.39 -1.30
N PHE A 179 1.17 8.43 -2.24
CA PHE A 179 -0.14 7.78 -2.11
C PHE A 179 -0.03 6.27 -1.89
N VAL A 180 0.85 5.59 -2.65
CA VAL A 180 1.10 4.15 -2.48
C VAL A 180 1.66 3.86 -1.10
N LYS A 181 2.64 4.65 -0.63
CA LYS A 181 3.20 4.51 0.72
C LYS A 181 2.11 4.68 1.78
N ASP A 182 1.29 5.72 1.69
CA ASP A 182 0.23 5.99 2.67
C ASP A 182 -0.80 4.84 2.70
N ILE A 183 -1.12 4.24 1.55
CA ILE A 183 -1.95 3.01 1.50
C ILE A 183 -1.27 1.84 2.22
N LEU A 184 0.01 1.59 1.94
CA LEU A 184 0.73 0.45 2.52
C LEU A 184 0.89 0.61 4.03
N GLU A 185 1.16 1.82 4.52
CA GLU A 185 1.21 2.13 5.95
C GLU A 185 -0.18 2.01 6.62
N GLY A 186 -1.23 2.51 5.95
CA GLY A 186 -2.60 2.36 6.40
C GLY A 186 -3.01 0.89 6.51
N LEU A 187 -2.59 0.08 5.53
CA LEU A 187 -2.85 -1.35 5.50
C LEU A 187 -2.05 -2.09 6.58
N ASP A 188 -0.76 -1.80 6.78
CA ASP A 188 0.04 -2.33 7.90
C ASP A 188 -0.61 -1.99 9.24
N THR A 189 -1.05 -0.74 9.43
CA THR A 189 -1.72 -0.31 10.66
C THR A 189 -3.05 -1.04 10.86
N PHE A 190 -3.82 -1.24 9.80
CA PHE A 190 -5.07 -1.97 9.84
C PHE A 190 -4.86 -3.44 10.19
N VAL A 191 -3.91 -4.08 9.52
CA VAL A 191 -3.56 -5.48 9.76
C VAL A 191 -3.03 -5.68 11.17
N ALA A 192 -2.14 -4.78 11.60
CA ALA A 192 -1.52 -4.85 12.92
C ALA A 192 -2.53 -4.74 14.07
N ARG A 193 -3.53 -3.86 13.94
CA ARG A 193 -4.41 -3.47 15.06
C ARG A 193 -5.82 -4.03 14.97
N TYR A 194 -6.39 -4.11 13.77
CA TYR A 194 -7.81 -4.35 13.59
C TYR A 194 -8.11 -5.70 12.94
N LEU A 195 -7.23 -6.25 12.10
CA LEU A 195 -7.51 -7.51 11.38
C LEU A 195 -7.80 -8.67 12.34
N ALA A 196 -7.04 -8.79 13.42
CA ALA A 196 -7.30 -9.81 14.44
C ALA A 196 -8.69 -9.65 15.06
N LEU A 197 -9.08 -8.43 15.47
CA LEU A 197 -10.40 -8.16 16.04
C LEU A 197 -11.52 -8.41 15.03
N VAL A 198 -11.35 -7.97 13.79
CA VAL A 198 -12.30 -8.20 12.69
C VAL A 198 -12.44 -9.70 12.42
N SER A 199 -11.34 -10.46 12.42
CA SER A 199 -11.37 -11.90 12.19
C SER A 199 -12.06 -12.66 13.31
N ILE A 200 -11.85 -12.28 14.58
CA ILE A 200 -12.53 -12.87 15.72
C ILE A 200 -14.02 -12.55 15.64
N THR A 201 -14.36 -11.29 15.37
CA THR A 201 -15.75 -10.85 15.20
C THR A 201 -16.42 -11.60 14.06
N TYR A 202 -15.72 -11.76 12.94
CA TYR A 202 -16.17 -12.53 11.79
C TYR A 202 -16.46 -13.98 12.16
N ILE A 203 -15.54 -14.67 12.83
CA ILE A 203 -15.71 -16.07 13.25
C ILE A 203 -16.89 -16.21 14.22
N VAL A 204 -17.00 -15.32 15.21
CA VAL A 204 -18.10 -15.33 16.18
C VAL A 204 -19.44 -15.07 15.50
N PHE A 205 -19.50 -14.08 14.62
CA PHE A 205 -20.70 -13.76 13.85
C PHE A 205 -21.13 -14.95 13.00
N LYS A 206 -20.18 -15.59 12.32
CA LYS A 206 -20.41 -16.77 11.49
C LYS A 206 -20.97 -17.93 12.31
N TRP A 207 -20.32 -18.22 13.44
CA TRP A 207 -20.76 -19.29 14.31
C TRP A 207 -22.14 -19.02 14.93
N ALA A 208 -22.43 -17.76 15.28
CA ALA A 208 -23.75 -17.35 15.76
C ALA A 208 -24.81 -17.48 14.65
N HIS A 209 -24.51 -17.05 13.43
CA HIS A 209 -25.40 -17.15 12.29
C HIS A 209 -25.75 -18.61 11.97
N PHE A 210 -24.76 -19.49 11.89
CA PHE A 210 -24.95 -20.94 11.73
C PHE A 210 -25.86 -21.55 12.80
N ARG A 211 -25.72 -21.09 14.06
CA ARG A 211 -26.52 -21.62 15.18
C ARG A 211 -27.96 -21.10 15.21
N VAL A 212 -28.19 -19.88 14.74
CA VAL A 212 -29.52 -19.23 14.73
C VAL A 212 -30.32 -19.63 13.48
N PHE A 213 -29.67 -19.87 12.35
CA PHE A 213 -30.28 -20.28 11.09
C PHE A 213 -29.75 -21.66 10.66
N PRO A 214 -30.10 -22.74 11.37
CA PRO A 214 -29.54 -24.07 11.11
C PRO A 214 -29.96 -24.67 9.76
N ASP A 215 -31.01 -24.16 9.09
CA ASP A 215 -31.50 -24.70 7.83
C ASP A 215 -32.10 -23.60 6.93
N PHE A 216 -31.44 -23.30 5.81
CA PHE A 216 -32.14 -22.86 4.59
C PHE A 216 -32.06 -24.03 3.59
N PRO A 217 -33.18 -24.43 2.96
CA PRO A 217 -33.26 -25.67 2.20
C PRO A 217 -32.22 -25.72 1.08
N PRO A 218 -31.58 -26.89 0.86
CA PRO A 218 -30.69 -27.10 -0.27
C PRO A 218 -31.53 -27.11 -1.55
N PHE A 219 -31.35 -26.11 -2.40
CA PHE A 219 -31.75 -26.17 -3.80
C PHE A 219 -30.50 -26.31 -4.67
#